data_AF-A0A964VKR3-F1
#
_entry.id   AF-A0A964VKR3-F1
#
_cell.length_a   1.000
_cell.length_b   1.000
_cell.length_c   1.000
_cell.angle_alpha   90.00
_cell.angle_beta   90.00
_cell.angle_gamma   90.00
#
_symmetry.space_group_name_H-M   'P 1'
#
loop_
_entity.id
_entity.type
_entity.pdbx_description
1 polymer ?
#
loop_
_entity_poly.entity_id
_entity_poly.type
_entity_poly.pdbx_seq_one_letter_code
_entity_poly.pdbx_strand_id
1 'polypeptide(L)'
;MRSQTVRRPWAFHDRPFCFIGVVRLLAWISVAHCLVVTTLAEDEVELLSGIRVQGKIIERTEQSIKIQVTVESRQLIRSYPLNRVRAVIREGQRQVLTPQTADLSKTGPGVNSEGALSPSLSAGSEILQRTAAAVESLIQKMGRTAPDWFDATPLEYPETLNLTWPEPTPIIWNYTRNVDHYIWDIINTNPKRYPSGVRLMHHMLQVNQTSEGTRARVMDQLGRMYFEFFRDYARAAFWWRQANVEKSPKFSQSPSPAHLAECYWRLGSRSMAMDLLNHVRLTPAVVKAWGDLKEKEKALRLCDEGLRNGFLPSQTYLLAGDVCRTVRDFSQAAEFYRKVLEVSVEGTPARVEQIRRDQDRSRATLEVIRLFDTLDVSRIADGPYAGKSLGYSGNVEVEAVVKAGRIESLNVAHHSDRQYYHAIEETTRRILARQTVSGVDAISGATITSEAVIRASAKALAEGMSTNAAQK
;
A
#
# COMPACT_ATOMS: atom_id res chain seq x y z
N MET A 1 36.76 60.33 34.17
CA MET A 1 37.19 61.64 33.61
C MET A 1 36.26 61.93 32.43
N ARG A 2 35.24 62.79 32.61
CA ARG A 2 35.13 64.19 32.08
C ARG A 2 35.39 64.24 30.56
N SER A 3 34.56 64.83 29.68
CA SER A 3 33.52 65.87 29.86
C SER A 3 32.76 66.18 28.55
N GLN A 4 31.47 66.51 28.71
CA GLN A 4 30.66 67.59 28.08
C GLN A 4 30.32 67.56 26.57
N THR A 5 29.05 67.54 26.09
CA THR A 5 27.86 68.45 26.14
C THR A 5 27.98 69.82 25.45
N VAL A 6 27.14 70.06 24.41
CA VAL A 6 26.42 71.32 24.04
C VAL A 6 25.22 70.92 23.12
N ARG A 7 23.91 70.92 23.48
CA ARG A 7 22.84 71.96 23.59
C ARG A 7 22.63 72.88 22.35
N ARG A 8 21.59 72.63 21.51
CA ARG A 8 20.26 73.34 21.38
C ARG A 8 20.33 74.72 20.64
N PRO A 9 19.21 75.45 20.40
CA PRO A 9 17.96 75.19 19.65
C PRO A 9 17.54 76.42 18.77
N TRP A 10 16.60 76.36 17.80
CA TRP A 10 15.80 77.55 17.41
C TRP A 10 14.39 77.16 16.93
N ALA A 11 13.41 77.98 17.33
CA ALA A 11 11.98 77.82 17.15
C ALA A 11 11.36 79.18 16.75
N PHE A 12 10.09 79.13 16.32
CA PHE A 12 9.06 80.20 16.27
C PHE A 12 9.09 81.28 15.16
N HIS A 13 8.00 81.35 14.38
CA HIS A 13 6.86 82.30 14.55
C HIS A 13 5.84 82.07 13.41
N ASP A 14 4.58 81.70 13.69
CA ASP A 14 3.39 82.51 14.06
C ASP A 14 2.59 83.10 12.86
N ARG A 15 1.43 82.45 12.58
CA ARG A 15 0.01 82.92 12.51
C ARG A 15 -0.34 84.24 11.77
N PRO A 16 -1.64 84.62 11.56
CA PRO A 16 -2.93 83.92 11.73
C PRO A 16 -3.90 84.09 10.51
N PHE A 17 -5.09 83.48 10.54
CA PHE A 17 -6.39 84.20 10.58
C PHE A 17 -7.58 83.24 10.75
N CYS A 18 -8.39 83.54 11.77
CA CYS A 18 -9.69 82.96 12.13
C CYS A 18 -10.79 83.29 11.10
N PHE A 19 -11.87 82.47 11.03
CA PHE A 19 -13.14 82.76 11.72
C PHE A 19 -14.30 81.78 11.39
N ILE A 20 -15.06 81.42 12.45
CA ILE A 20 -16.51 81.05 12.56
C ILE A 20 -17.02 79.91 11.65
N GLY A 21 -17.59 78.78 12.10
CA GLY A 21 -18.26 78.43 13.36
C GLY A 21 -19.75 78.16 13.11
N VAL A 22 -20.20 76.88 13.11
CA VAL A 22 -21.58 76.47 13.52
C VAL A 22 -21.53 75.00 13.95
N VAL A 23 -22.03 74.74 15.15
CA VAL A 23 -22.36 73.43 15.72
C VAL A 23 -23.84 73.16 15.44
N ARG A 24 -24.20 72.00 14.88
CA ARG A 24 -25.32 71.18 15.39
C ARG A 24 -25.37 69.75 14.83
N LEU A 25 -25.62 68.88 15.81
CA LEU A 25 -25.90 67.45 15.87
C LEU A 25 -26.72 66.78 14.74
N LEU A 26 -26.48 65.47 14.64
CA LEU A 26 -27.35 64.35 14.19
C LEU A 26 -27.35 63.97 12.70
N ALA A 27 -26.64 62.88 12.39
CA ALA A 27 -27.20 61.61 11.92
C ALA A 27 -26.11 60.84 11.14
N TRP A 28 -25.51 59.85 11.78
CA TRP A 28 -24.72 58.84 11.08
C TRP A 28 -25.67 57.98 10.27
N ILE A 29 -25.78 58.27 8.98
CA ILE A 29 -26.29 57.30 7.99
C ILE A 29 -25.09 56.89 7.17
N SER A 30 -24.38 55.88 7.66
CA SER A 30 -23.52 55.06 6.81
C SER A 30 -24.44 54.40 5.77
N VAL A 31 -24.54 55.01 4.58
CA VAL A 31 -25.08 54.32 3.41
C VAL A 31 -24.05 53.25 3.04
N ALA A 32 -24.14 52.12 3.75
CA ALA A 32 -23.60 50.87 3.27
C ALA A 32 -24.31 50.63 1.93
N HIS A 33 -23.63 50.98 0.83
CA HIS A 33 -23.92 50.34 -0.44
C HIS A 33 -23.62 48.87 -0.22
N CYS A 34 -24.67 48.14 0.15
CA CYS A 34 -24.71 46.70 0.08
C CYS A 34 -24.66 46.38 -1.41
N LEU A 35 -23.45 46.43 -1.96
CA LEU A 35 -23.10 45.68 -3.16
C LEU A 35 -23.34 44.24 -2.73
N VAL A 36 -24.53 43.73 -3.02
CA VAL A 36 -24.76 42.30 -3.07
C VAL A 36 -23.90 41.82 -4.23
N VAL A 37 -22.62 41.63 -3.95
CA VAL A 37 -21.77 40.76 -4.76
C VAL A 37 -22.37 39.39 -4.51
N THR A 38 -23.32 39.00 -5.36
CA THR A 38 -23.61 37.59 -5.55
C THR A 38 -22.30 36.99 -6.07
N THR A 39 -21.47 36.51 -5.16
CA THR A 39 -20.38 35.61 -5.51
C THR A 39 -21.09 34.40 -6.10
N LEU A 40 -21.23 34.36 -7.43
CA LEU A 40 -21.62 33.14 -8.12
C LEU A 40 -20.61 32.09 -7.65
N ALA A 41 -21.12 31.05 -7.00
CA ALA A 41 -20.28 29.92 -6.62
C ALA A 41 -19.57 29.44 -7.90
N GLU A 42 -18.23 29.33 -7.84
CA GLU A 42 -17.46 28.83 -8.98
C GLU A 42 -18.01 27.46 -9.41
N ASP A 43 -17.96 27.18 -10.71
CA ASP A 43 -18.39 25.88 -11.20
C ASP A 43 -17.55 24.78 -10.55
N GLU A 44 -18.16 23.62 -10.34
CA GLU A 44 -17.52 22.47 -9.72
C GLU A 44 -17.78 21.22 -10.56
N VAL A 45 -16.71 20.48 -10.84
CA VAL A 45 -16.81 19.14 -11.43
C VAL A 45 -16.60 18.12 -10.32
N GLU A 46 -17.65 17.37 -9.98
CA GLU A 46 -17.59 16.23 -9.05
C GLU A 46 -17.25 14.97 -9.86
N LEU A 47 -16.07 14.40 -9.62
CA LEU A 47 -15.64 13.16 -10.24
C LEU A 47 -16.28 11.95 -9.55
N LEU A 48 -16.39 10.83 -10.27
CA LEU A 48 -16.85 9.55 -9.70
C LEU A 48 -15.97 9.08 -8.54
N SER A 49 -14.71 9.53 -8.47
CA SER A 49 -13.82 9.31 -7.34
C SER A 49 -14.18 10.11 -6.08
N GLY A 50 -15.16 11.02 -6.15
CA GLY A 50 -15.52 11.94 -5.06
C GLY A 50 -14.68 13.23 -5.01
N ILE A 51 -13.65 13.34 -5.85
CA ILE A 51 -12.86 14.58 -5.99
C ILE A 51 -13.74 15.67 -6.59
N ARG A 52 -13.68 16.85 -6.01
CA ARG A 52 -14.37 18.06 -6.49
C ARG A 52 -13.33 19.04 -6.98
N VAL A 53 -13.49 19.47 -8.23
CA VAL A 53 -12.57 20.38 -8.90
C VAL A 53 -13.31 21.68 -9.12
N GLN A 54 -12.87 22.73 -8.43
CA GLN A 54 -13.46 24.07 -8.53
C GLN A 54 -12.70 24.88 -9.58
N GLY A 55 -13.45 25.58 -10.43
CA GLY A 55 -12.92 26.38 -11.51
C GLY A 55 -13.98 26.65 -12.58
N LYS A 56 -13.64 27.40 -13.62
CA LYS A 56 -14.60 27.75 -14.68
C LYS A 56 -14.75 26.61 -15.67
N ILE A 57 -15.96 26.06 -15.88
CA ILE A 57 -16.17 25.08 -16.94
C ILE A 57 -16.20 25.82 -18.28
N ILE A 58 -15.26 25.47 -19.16
CA ILE A 58 -15.05 26.18 -20.43
C ILE A 58 -15.58 25.39 -21.62
N GLU A 59 -15.70 24.06 -21.50
CA GLU A 59 -16.20 23.22 -22.59
C GLU A 59 -16.84 21.94 -22.02
N ARG A 60 -17.97 21.53 -22.61
CA ARG A 60 -18.60 20.24 -22.38
C ARG A 60 -18.98 19.62 -23.72
N THR A 61 -18.49 18.41 -23.95
CA THR A 61 -18.85 17.57 -25.10
C THR A 61 -19.50 16.28 -24.61
N GLU A 62 -19.94 15.43 -25.53
CA GLU A 62 -20.46 14.10 -25.20
C GLU A 62 -19.38 13.19 -24.56
N GLN A 63 -18.09 13.50 -24.75
CA GLN A 63 -16.98 12.66 -24.30
C GLN A 63 -16.23 13.24 -23.09
N SER A 64 -16.26 14.56 -22.87
CA SER A 64 -15.44 15.19 -21.81
C SER A 64 -15.96 16.54 -21.34
N ILE A 65 -15.47 16.98 -20.18
CA ILE A 65 -15.66 18.32 -19.63
C ILE A 65 -14.29 18.94 -19.38
N LYS A 66 -14.05 20.13 -19.90
CA LYS A 66 -12.86 20.93 -19.61
C LYS A 66 -13.18 22.01 -18.60
N ILE A 67 -12.40 22.04 -17.53
CA ILE A 67 -12.47 23.05 -16.47
C ILE A 67 -11.14 23.78 -16.38
N GLN A 68 -11.21 25.11 -16.28
CA GLN A 68 -10.08 25.99 -16.07
C GLN A 68 -9.93 26.25 -14.57
N VAL A 69 -8.81 25.82 -14.01
CA VAL A 69 -8.48 25.93 -12.58
C VAL A 69 -7.32 26.90 -12.36
N THR A 70 -7.38 27.67 -11.28
CA THR A 70 -6.30 28.59 -10.89
C THR A 70 -5.47 27.94 -9.79
N VAL A 71 -4.17 27.72 -10.03
CA VAL A 71 -3.23 27.19 -9.02
C VAL A 71 -2.03 28.12 -8.94
N GLU A 72 -1.76 28.67 -7.75
CA GLU A 72 -0.60 29.53 -7.48
C GLU A 72 -0.36 30.62 -8.56
N SER A 73 -1.43 31.33 -8.93
CA SER A 73 -1.42 32.40 -9.95
C SER A 73 -1.30 31.97 -11.41
N ARG A 74 -1.35 30.66 -11.73
CA ARG A 74 -1.36 30.13 -13.10
C ARG A 74 -2.70 29.50 -13.47
N GLN A 75 -3.18 29.79 -14.67
CA GLN A 75 -4.41 29.23 -15.23
C GLN A 75 -4.09 27.90 -15.93
N LEU A 76 -4.73 26.81 -15.50
CA LEU A 76 -4.53 25.47 -16.04
C LEU A 76 -5.86 24.91 -16.55
N ILE A 77 -5.87 24.39 -17.77
CA ILE A 77 -7.04 23.66 -18.29
C ILE A 77 -6.89 22.18 -17.95
N ARG A 78 -7.93 21.60 -17.37
CA ARG A 78 -8.04 20.17 -17.04
C ARG A 78 -9.22 19.58 -17.80
N SER A 79 -8.98 18.51 -18.53
CA SER A 79 -10.03 17.76 -19.25
C SER A 79 -10.36 16.48 -18.48
N TYR A 80 -11.64 16.28 -18.20
CA TYR A 80 -12.16 15.10 -17.53
C TYR A 80 -13.09 14.34 -18.48
N PRO A 81 -12.82 13.06 -18.77
CA PRO A 81 -13.76 12.22 -19.50
C PRO A 81 -15.13 12.16 -18.81
N LEU A 82 -16.23 12.22 -19.55
CA LEU A 82 -17.58 12.31 -18.99
C LEU A 82 -17.91 11.08 -18.12
N ASN A 83 -17.40 9.90 -18.50
CA ASN A 83 -17.51 8.65 -17.72
C ASN A 83 -16.72 8.65 -16.40
N ARG A 84 -15.97 9.72 -16.10
CA ARG A 84 -15.31 9.96 -14.81
C ARG A 84 -15.97 11.08 -14.03
N VAL A 85 -16.98 11.75 -14.58
CA VAL A 85 -17.71 12.85 -13.96
C VAL A 85 -19.02 12.34 -13.40
N ARG A 86 -19.18 12.44 -12.08
CA ARG A 86 -20.42 12.09 -11.39
C ARG A 86 -21.47 13.18 -11.60
N ALA A 87 -21.09 14.42 -11.35
CA ALA A 87 -21.97 15.56 -11.44
C ALA A 87 -21.19 16.83 -11.77
N VAL A 88 -21.89 17.81 -12.30
CA VAL A 88 -21.39 19.17 -12.49
C VAL A 88 -22.29 20.10 -11.68
N ILE A 89 -21.69 21.00 -10.93
CA ILE A 89 -22.40 22.09 -10.27
C ILE A 89 -22.05 23.37 -11.03
N ARG A 90 -23.07 24.02 -11.59
CA ARG A 90 -22.92 25.30 -12.29
C ARG A 90 -23.92 26.27 -11.71
N GLU A 91 -23.46 27.44 -11.29
CA GLU A 91 -24.31 28.46 -10.65
C GLU A 91 -25.14 27.91 -9.48
N GLY A 92 -24.56 26.97 -8.71
CA GLY A 92 -25.22 26.31 -7.58
C GLY A 92 -26.19 25.19 -7.94
N GLN A 93 -26.48 24.95 -9.23
CA GLN A 93 -27.34 23.85 -9.67
C GLN A 93 -26.52 22.59 -9.97
N ARG A 94 -26.82 21.50 -9.25
CA ARG A 94 -26.17 20.20 -9.43
C ARG A 94 -26.86 19.37 -10.51
N GLN A 95 -26.16 19.11 -11.61
CA GLN A 95 -26.57 18.18 -12.66
C GLN A 95 -25.77 16.88 -12.55
N VAL A 96 -26.45 15.78 -12.21
CA VAL A 96 -25.84 14.44 -12.17
C VAL A 96 -25.73 13.90 -13.60
N LEU A 97 -24.53 13.50 -14.00
CA LEU A 97 -24.22 13.04 -15.36
C LEU A 97 -24.12 11.52 -15.46
N THR A 98 -23.80 10.84 -14.35
CA THR A 98 -23.77 9.38 -14.27
C THR A 98 -24.71 8.91 -13.15
N PRO A 99 -25.91 8.37 -13.47
CA PRO A 99 -26.82 7.78 -12.48
C PRO A 99 -26.42 6.34 -12.12
N GLN A 100 -26.79 5.89 -10.91
CA GLN A 100 -26.50 4.52 -10.44
C GLN A 100 -27.52 3.51 -11.02
N THR A 101 -26.97 2.48 -11.71
CA THR A 101 -27.46 1.10 -11.99
C THR A 101 -28.74 0.85 -12.81
N ALA A 102 -28.60 0.18 -13.98
CA ALA A 102 -29.53 -0.83 -14.55
C ALA A 102 -28.93 -1.51 -15.81
N ASP A 103 -29.57 -2.59 -16.25
CA ASP A 103 -29.13 -3.74 -17.06
C ASP A 103 -28.99 -3.54 -18.60
N LEU A 104 -28.39 -4.55 -19.25
CA LEU A 104 -28.46 -4.99 -20.67
C LEU A 104 -27.70 -4.28 -21.82
N SER A 105 -26.63 -4.98 -22.26
CA SER A 105 -26.40 -5.53 -23.61
C SER A 105 -26.29 -4.64 -24.88
N LYS A 106 -25.21 -4.94 -25.63
CA LYS A 106 -24.98 -4.92 -27.10
C LYS A 106 -23.99 -3.89 -27.69
N THR A 107 -23.08 -4.49 -28.49
CA THR A 107 -22.31 -4.02 -29.67
C THR A 107 -21.08 -3.11 -29.47
N GLY A 108 -19.89 -3.62 -29.88
CA GLY A 108 -18.61 -2.88 -30.05
C GLY A 108 -18.52 -2.16 -31.42
N PRO A 109 -17.32 -1.89 -32.02
CA PRO A 109 -15.95 -2.29 -31.65
C PRO A 109 -14.83 -1.17 -31.73
N GLY A 110 -13.64 -1.46 -31.16
CA GLY A 110 -12.32 -0.89 -31.52
C GLY A 110 -11.94 0.47 -30.89
N VAL A 111 -10.71 0.84 -30.51
CA VAL A 111 -9.33 0.36 -30.77
C VAL A 111 -8.36 1.07 -29.76
N ASN A 112 -7.26 0.39 -29.40
CA ASN A 112 -6.00 0.82 -28.72
C ASN A 112 -6.04 1.25 -27.23
N SER A 113 -5.60 0.44 -26.25
CA SER A 113 -4.24 -0.09 -25.95
C SER A 113 -3.28 0.93 -25.31
N GLU A 114 -3.39 1.13 -24.00
CA GLU A 114 -2.29 1.43 -23.08
C GLU A 114 -2.60 0.79 -21.71
N GLY A 115 -1.58 0.16 -21.12
CA GLY A 115 -1.69 -0.85 -20.06
C GLY A 115 -2.49 -0.42 -18.83
N ALA A 116 -3.66 -1.05 -18.65
CA ALA A 116 -4.44 -0.97 -17.43
C ALA A 116 -3.77 -1.82 -16.34
N LEU A 117 -2.89 -1.18 -15.56
CA LEU A 117 -2.62 -1.60 -14.20
C LEU A 117 -3.93 -1.40 -13.41
N SER A 118 -4.48 -2.50 -12.88
CA SER A 118 -5.63 -2.50 -11.98
C SER A 118 -5.41 -1.51 -10.81
N PRO A 119 -6.48 -0.85 -10.30
CA PRO A 119 -6.32 0.39 -9.56
C PRO A 119 -5.63 0.18 -8.21
N SER A 120 -4.51 0.87 -8.05
CA SER A 120 -3.79 1.03 -6.80
C SER A 120 -4.65 1.75 -5.76
N LEU A 121 -4.95 1.06 -4.67
CA LEU A 121 -5.51 1.64 -3.45
C LEU A 121 -4.45 2.56 -2.81
N SER A 122 -4.76 3.85 -2.66
CA SER A 122 -4.05 4.74 -1.73
C SER A 122 -5.02 5.52 -0.86
N ALA A 123 -4.83 5.31 0.45
CA ALA A 123 -5.04 6.18 1.61
C ALA A 123 -6.30 7.07 1.63
N GLY A 124 -7.24 6.69 2.49
CA GLY A 124 -8.43 7.49 2.84
C GLY A 124 -9.75 6.86 2.38
N SER A 125 -9.91 5.54 2.45
CA SER A 125 -11.21 4.89 2.25
C SER A 125 -11.68 4.40 3.61
N GLU A 126 -12.90 4.78 4.00
CA GLU A 126 -13.71 3.96 4.92
C GLU A 126 -13.51 2.50 4.53
N ILE A 127 -13.26 1.64 5.52
CA ILE A 127 -13.12 0.19 5.28
C ILE A 127 -14.36 -0.20 4.49
N LEU A 128 -14.18 -0.56 3.22
CA LEU A 128 -15.27 -0.87 2.33
C LEU A 128 -15.90 -2.17 2.84
N GLN A 129 -16.84 -2.06 3.77
CA GLN A 129 -17.44 -3.21 4.42
C GLN A 129 -18.41 -3.86 3.45
N ARG A 130 -18.08 -5.06 2.99
CA ARG A 130 -18.93 -5.86 2.12
C ARG A 130 -19.57 -6.97 2.94
N THR A 131 -20.83 -7.26 2.64
CA THR A 131 -21.48 -8.48 3.13
C THR A 131 -20.79 -9.71 2.55
N ALA A 132 -20.93 -10.86 3.21
CA ALA A 132 -20.37 -12.11 2.72
C ALA A 132 -20.87 -12.46 1.31
N ALA A 133 -22.16 -12.23 1.04
CA ALA A 133 -22.76 -12.45 -0.28
C ALA A 133 -22.15 -11.54 -1.37
N ALA A 134 -21.84 -10.29 -1.06
CA ALA A 134 -21.20 -9.38 -2.00
C ALA A 134 -19.75 -9.79 -2.31
N VAL A 135 -18.99 -10.23 -1.30
CA VAL A 135 -17.64 -10.79 -1.51
C VAL A 135 -17.71 -12.07 -2.34
N GLU A 136 -18.65 -12.97 -2.06
CA GLU A 136 -18.87 -14.19 -2.84
C GLU A 136 -19.15 -13.87 -4.30
N SER A 137 -20.10 -12.98 -4.58
CA SER A 137 -20.44 -12.56 -5.95
C SER A 137 -19.22 -12.02 -6.68
N LEU A 138 -18.41 -11.20 -6.01
CA LEU A 138 -17.19 -10.64 -6.59
C LEU A 138 -16.14 -11.71 -6.92
N ILE A 139 -15.89 -12.65 -6.00
CA ILE A 139 -14.97 -13.78 -6.22
C ILE A 139 -15.43 -14.62 -7.40
N GLN A 140 -16.72 -14.95 -7.46
CA GLN A 140 -17.30 -15.77 -8.52
C GLN A 140 -17.24 -15.07 -9.89
N LYS A 141 -17.47 -13.75 -9.93
CA LYS A 141 -17.38 -12.96 -11.17
C LYS A 141 -15.94 -12.85 -11.65
N MET A 142 -15.04 -12.38 -10.77
CA MET A 142 -13.65 -12.10 -11.15
C MET A 142 -12.89 -13.38 -11.46
N GLY A 143 -13.09 -14.45 -10.68
CA GLY A 143 -12.44 -15.74 -10.88
C GLY A 143 -12.77 -16.42 -12.21
N ARG A 144 -13.95 -16.14 -12.78
CA ARG A 144 -14.37 -16.64 -14.11
C ARG A 144 -14.03 -15.70 -15.26
N THR A 145 -13.49 -14.52 -14.96
CA THR A 145 -13.18 -13.49 -15.95
C THR A 145 -11.68 -13.42 -16.13
N ALA A 146 -11.17 -13.73 -17.32
CA ALA A 146 -9.76 -13.55 -17.62
C ALA A 146 -9.34 -12.07 -17.43
N PRO A 147 -8.12 -11.78 -16.94
CA PRO A 147 -7.57 -10.43 -16.98
C PRO A 147 -7.48 -9.89 -18.41
N ASP A 148 -7.61 -8.58 -18.60
CA ASP A 148 -7.61 -7.94 -19.94
C ASP A 148 -6.32 -8.22 -20.75
N TRP A 149 -5.20 -8.47 -20.07
CA TRP A 149 -3.92 -8.81 -20.68
C TRP A 149 -3.77 -10.30 -21.03
N PHE A 150 -4.68 -11.16 -20.60
CA PHE A 150 -4.48 -12.62 -20.63
C PHE A 150 -4.31 -13.15 -22.06
N ASP A 151 -5.23 -12.83 -22.96
CA ASP A 151 -5.19 -13.31 -24.35
C ASP A 151 -4.04 -12.71 -25.16
N ALA A 152 -3.62 -11.48 -24.80
CA ALA A 152 -2.47 -10.82 -25.41
C ALA A 152 -1.11 -11.36 -24.90
N THR A 153 -1.11 -12.11 -23.81
CA THR A 153 0.14 -12.62 -23.21
C THR A 153 0.55 -13.93 -23.89
N PRO A 154 1.76 -14.01 -24.48
CA PRO A 154 2.25 -15.23 -25.08
C PRO A 154 2.49 -16.32 -24.01
N LEU A 155 2.27 -17.58 -24.41
CA LEU A 155 2.61 -18.72 -23.59
C LEU A 155 4.07 -19.08 -23.83
N GLU A 156 4.95 -18.71 -22.89
CA GLU A 156 6.39 -18.89 -23.01
C GLU A 156 6.95 -19.73 -21.85
N TYR A 157 7.50 -20.89 -22.18
CA TYR A 157 8.23 -21.77 -21.28
C TYR A 157 9.19 -22.69 -22.06
N PRO A 158 10.25 -23.23 -21.43
CA PRO A 158 11.16 -24.16 -22.09
C PRO A 158 10.44 -25.44 -22.55
N GLU A 159 10.69 -25.91 -23.77
CA GLU A 159 10.09 -27.16 -24.29
C GLU A 159 10.43 -28.39 -23.42
N THR A 160 11.56 -28.33 -22.70
CA THR A 160 12.02 -29.37 -21.79
C THR A 160 11.33 -29.36 -20.42
N LEU A 161 10.46 -28.39 -20.15
CA LEU A 161 9.81 -28.23 -18.85
C LEU A 161 8.81 -29.37 -18.62
N ASN A 162 8.99 -30.13 -17.54
CA ASN A 162 8.10 -31.25 -17.23
C ASN A 162 6.77 -30.75 -16.64
N LEU A 163 5.75 -30.63 -17.50
CA LEU A 163 4.43 -30.13 -17.14
C LEU A 163 3.57 -31.11 -16.31
N THR A 164 4.01 -32.36 -16.10
CA THR A 164 3.34 -33.27 -15.15
C THR A 164 3.58 -32.86 -13.70
N TRP A 165 4.63 -32.04 -13.48
CA TRP A 165 5.01 -31.42 -12.21
C TRP A 165 5.12 -32.44 -11.07
N PRO A 166 6.14 -33.32 -11.10
CA PRO A 166 6.28 -34.41 -10.12
C PRO A 166 6.44 -33.90 -8.68
N GLU A 167 6.01 -34.73 -7.72
CA GLU A 167 6.22 -34.57 -6.28
C GLU A 167 7.00 -35.79 -5.72
N PRO A 168 7.95 -35.59 -4.80
CA PRO A 168 8.43 -34.31 -4.29
C PRO A 168 9.24 -33.53 -5.35
N THR A 169 9.43 -32.22 -5.14
CA THR A 169 10.29 -31.40 -5.98
C THR A 169 11.70 -32.02 -6.03
N PRO A 170 12.31 -32.20 -7.21
CA PRO A 170 13.64 -32.77 -7.34
C PRO A 170 14.68 -31.97 -6.54
N ILE A 171 15.58 -32.69 -5.85
CA ILE A 171 16.65 -32.06 -5.05
C ILE A 171 17.64 -31.31 -5.96
N ILE A 172 17.89 -31.83 -7.17
CA ILE A 172 18.79 -31.21 -8.13
C ILE A 172 18.07 -30.02 -8.79
N TRP A 173 18.60 -28.83 -8.56
CA TRP A 173 18.07 -27.60 -9.13
C TRP A 173 18.19 -27.59 -10.67
N ASN A 174 17.06 -27.37 -11.35
CA ASN A 174 16.98 -27.30 -12.81
C ASN A 174 15.69 -26.59 -13.27
N TYR A 175 15.79 -25.28 -13.51
CA TYR A 175 14.67 -24.44 -13.93
C TYR A 175 14.17 -24.71 -15.35
N THR A 176 14.94 -25.43 -16.19
CA THR A 176 14.50 -25.79 -17.56
C THR A 176 13.64 -27.05 -17.60
N ARG A 177 13.62 -27.82 -16.51
CA ARG A 177 12.94 -29.13 -16.45
C ARG A 177 11.92 -29.25 -15.33
N ASN A 178 12.02 -28.43 -14.29
CA ASN A 178 11.08 -28.47 -13.16
C ASN A 178 10.33 -27.15 -13.01
N VAL A 179 9.02 -27.24 -12.80
CA VAL A 179 8.10 -26.10 -12.72
C VAL A 179 8.35 -25.23 -11.49
N ASP A 180 8.65 -25.82 -10.31
CA ASP A 180 8.95 -25.03 -9.10
C ASP A 180 10.20 -24.17 -9.32
N HIS A 181 11.26 -24.78 -9.86
CA HIS A 181 12.51 -24.10 -10.19
C HIS A 181 12.31 -23.01 -11.26
N TYR A 182 11.51 -23.29 -12.30
CA TYR A 182 11.18 -22.30 -13.34
C TYR A 182 10.43 -21.09 -12.77
N ILE A 183 9.40 -21.34 -11.95
CA ILE A 183 8.67 -20.27 -11.29
C ILE A 183 9.61 -19.45 -10.40
N TRP A 184 10.48 -20.11 -9.63
CA TRP A 184 11.40 -19.44 -8.71
C TRP A 184 12.44 -18.57 -9.42
N ASP A 185 13.13 -19.09 -10.43
CA ASP A 185 14.26 -18.41 -11.06
C ASP A 185 13.85 -17.47 -12.19
N ILE A 186 12.76 -17.76 -12.91
CA ILE A 186 12.40 -17.05 -14.14
C ILE A 186 11.17 -16.16 -13.95
N ILE A 187 10.13 -16.68 -13.29
CA ILE A 187 8.88 -15.92 -13.11
C ILE A 187 9.00 -14.94 -11.95
N ASN A 188 9.34 -15.40 -10.74
CA ASN A 188 9.37 -14.55 -9.54
C ASN A 188 10.39 -13.41 -9.67
N THR A 189 11.48 -13.63 -10.42
CA THR A 189 12.59 -12.68 -10.56
C THR A 189 12.40 -11.60 -11.61
N ASN A 190 11.28 -11.62 -12.34
CA ASN A 190 11.05 -10.70 -13.42
C ASN A 190 9.56 -10.29 -13.48
N PRO A 191 9.20 -9.09 -13.03
CA PRO A 191 7.82 -8.60 -13.10
C PRO A 191 7.19 -8.67 -14.50
N LYS A 192 8.00 -8.52 -15.57
CA LYS A 192 7.53 -8.66 -16.95
C LYS A 192 7.09 -10.10 -17.29
N ARG A 193 7.53 -11.09 -16.51
CA ARG A 193 7.17 -12.51 -16.67
C ARG A 193 5.95 -12.92 -15.84
N TYR A 194 5.43 -12.07 -14.95
CA TYR A 194 4.27 -12.42 -14.12
C TYR A 194 3.05 -12.85 -14.96
N PRO A 195 2.66 -12.14 -16.04
CA PRO A 195 1.57 -12.59 -16.92
C PRO A 195 1.85 -13.96 -17.57
N SER A 196 3.09 -14.18 -18.05
CA SER A 196 3.47 -15.45 -18.69
C SER A 196 3.46 -16.63 -17.71
N GLY A 197 3.77 -16.39 -16.42
CA GLY A 197 3.65 -17.39 -15.37
C GLY A 197 2.20 -17.82 -15.16
N VAL A 198 1.26 -16.87 -15.16
CA VAL A 198 -0.18 -17.17 -15.09
C VAL A 198 -0.65 -17.93 -16.32
N ARG A 199 -0.20 -17.55 -17.52
CA ARG A 199 -0.49 -18.28 -18.77
C ARG A 199 -0.01 -19.73 -18.70
N LEU A 200 1.21 -19.96 -18.20
CA LEU A 200 1.74 -21.30 -18.00
C LEU A 200 0.87 -22.12 -17.04
N MET A 201 0.47 -21.56 -15.89
CA MET A 201 -0.39 -22.29 -14.94
C MET A 201 -1.75 -22.66 -15.56
N HIS A 202 -2.37 -21.75 -16.32
CA HIS A 202 -3.60 -22.07 -17.05
C HIS A 202 -3.39 -23.17 -18.10
N HIS A 203 -2.28 -23.15 -18.83
CA HIS A 203 -1.94 -24.24 -19.76
C HIS A 203 -1.74 -25.57 -19.02
N MET A 204 -1.09 -25.56 -17.86
CA MET A 204 -0.91 -26.76 -17.04
C MET A 204 -2.24 -27.33 -16.51
N LEU A 205 -3.26 -26.51 -16.26
CA LEU A 205 -4.62 -27.02 -15.96
C LEU A 205 -5.21 -27.84 -17.11
N GLN A 206 -4.91 -27.47 -18.37
CA GLN A 206 -5.36 -28.17 -19.57
C GLN A 206 -4.55 -29.46 -19.81
N VAL A 207 -3.24 -29.43 -19.56
CA VAL A 207 -2.37 -30.61 -19.74
C VAL A 207 -2.65 -31.68 -18.67
N ASN A 208 -3.00 -31.27 -17.45
CA ASN A 208 -3.17 -32.17 -16.31
C ASN A 208 -4.64 -32.46 -15.97
N GLN A 209 -5.54 -32.51 -16.96
CA GLN A 209 -7.00 -32.65 -16.73
C GLN A 209 -7.39 -33.82 -15.81
N THR A 210 -6.69 -34.95 -15.88
CA THR A 210 -6.98 -36.16 -15.11
C THR A 210 -6.22 -36.27 -13.79
N SER A 211 -5.23 -35.40 -13.54
CA SER A 211 -4.44 -35.41 -12.30
C SER A 211 -5.01 -34.42 -11.29
N GLU A 212 -5.94 -34.87 -10.45
CA GLU A 212 -6.54 -34.02 -9.41
C GLU A 212 -5.50 -33.39 -8.49
N GLY A 213 -4.48 -34.17 -8.08
CA GLY A 213 -3.41 -33.70 -7.21
C GLY A 213 -2.53 -32.62 -7.83
N THR A 214 -2.19 -32.75 -9.12
CA THR A 214 -1.44 -31.71 -9.86
C THR A 214 -2.31 -30.48 -10.08
N ARG A 215 -3.57 -30.66 -10.47
CA ARG A 215 -4.52 -29.56 -10.69
C ARG A 215 -4.70 -28.72 -9.43
N ALA A 216 -4.86 -29.34 -8.27
CA ALA A 216 -4.97 -28.62 -7.00
C ALA A 216 -3.75 -27.73 -6.72
N ARG A 217 -2.53 -28.19 -7.03
CA ARG A 217 -1.30 -27.38 -6.89
C ARG A 217 -1.24 -26.24 -7.89
N VAL A 218 -1.66 -26.49 -9.13
CA VAL A 218 -1.72 -25.44 -10.17
C VAL A 218 -2.71 -24.35 -9.76
N MET A 219 -3.85 -24.73 -9.19
CA MET A 219 -4.84 -23.79 -8.66
C MET A 219 -4.30 -23.04 -7.42
N ASP A 220 -3.62 -23.71 -6.50
CA ASP A 220 -2.96 -23.05 -5.37
C ASP A 220 -1.91 -22.03 -5.83
N GLN A 221 -1.11 -22.39 -6.84
CA GLN A 221 -0.11 -21.50 -7.42
C GLN A 221 -0.72 -20.35 -8.22
N LEU A 222 -1.85 -20.55 -8.92
CA LEU A 222 -2.63 -19.44 -9.50
C LEU A 222 -3.12 -18.49 -8.42
N GLY A 223 -3.64 -19.03 -7.31
CA GLY A 223 -4.02 -18.26 -6.13
C GLY A 223 -2.87 -17.36 -5.65
N ARG A 224 -1.69 -17.95 -5.46
CA ARG A 224 -0.47 -17.22 -5.07
C ARG A 224 -0.07 -16.15 -6.09
N MET A 225 -0.03 -16.46 -7.38
CA MET A 225 0.37 -15.49 -8.42
C MET A 225 -0.59 -14.29 -8.48
N TYR A 226 -1.91 -14.53 -8.44
CA TYR A 226 -2.89 -13.44 -8.41
C TYR A 226 -2.77 -12.60 -7.12
N PHE A 227 -2.48 -13.24 -5.99
CA PHE A 227 -2.31 -12.58 -4.71
C PHE A 227 -1.05 -11.70 -4.66
N GLU A 228 0.11 -12.28 -4.98
CA GLU A 228 1.42 -11.63 -4.81
C GLU A 228 1.72 -10.65 -5.95
N PHE A 229 1.53 -11.08 -7.21
CA PHE A 229 1.97 -10.29 -8.36
C PHE A 229 0.97 -9.20 -8.75
N PHE A 230 -0.32 -9.51 -8.66
CA PHE A 230 -1.38 -8.64 -9.18
C PHE A 230 -2.25 -8.01 -8.10
N ARG A 231 -2.17 -8.53 -6.86
CA ARG A 231 -3.08 -8.16 -5.75
C ARG A 231 -4.54 -8.28 -6.14
N ASP A 232 -4.82 -9.24 -6.99
CA ASP A 232 -6.17 -9.58 -7.41
C ASP A 232 -6.77 -10.55 -6.39
N TYR A 233 -7.18 -10.00 -5.25
CA TYR A 233 -7.68 -10.78 -4.13
C TYR A 233 -8.93 -11.61 -4.49
N ALA A 234 -9.74 -11.13 -5.44
CA ALA A 234 -10.93 -11.85 -5.88
C ALA A 234 -10.58 -13.08 -6.71
N ARG A 235 -9.68 -12.94 -7.71
CA ARG A 235 -9.18 -14.08 -8.50
C ARG A 235 -8.34 -15.02 -7.66
N ALA A 236 -7.50 -14.50 -6.77
CA ALA A 236 -6.70 -15.31 -5.85
C ALA A 236 -7.59 -16.19 -4.96
N ALA A 237 -8.60 -15.58 -4.32
CA ALA A 237 -9.56 -16.32 -3.48
C ALA A 237 -10.32 -17.38 -4.29
N PHE A 238 -10.71 -17.07 -5.53
CA PHE A 238 -11.36 -18.04 -6.41
C PHE A 238 -10.48 -19.28 -6.59
N TRP A 239 -9.22 -19.10 -7.00
CA TRP A 239 -8.32 -20.22 -7.28
C TRP A 239 -7.96 -21.03 -6.04
N TRP A 240 -7.75 -20.39 -4.89
CA TRP A 240 -7.54 -21.10 -3.63
C TRP A 240 -8.75 -21.92 -3.18
N ARG A 241 -9.98 -21.43 -3.43
CA ARG A 241 -11.20 -22.21 -3.17
C ARG A 241 -11.34 -23.37 -4.15
N GLN A 242 -10.97 -23.21 -5.41
CA GLN A 242 -10.93 -24.32 -6.37
C GLN A 242 -9.90 -25.38 -5.96
N ALA A 243 -8.77 -24.96 -5.38
CA ALA A 243 -7.76 -25.85 -4.80
C ALA A 243 -8.18 -26.47 -3.44
N ASN A 244 -9.28 -25.99 -2.84
CA ASN A 244 -9.78 -26.42 -1.54
C ASN A 244 -8.72 -26.29 -0.42
N VAL A 245 -7.96 -25.19 -0.42
CA VAL A 245 -6.85 -24.98 0.54
C VAL A 245 -7.32 -24.95 1.98
N GLU A 246 -8.56 -24.52 2.23
CA GLU A 246 -9.16 -24.42 3.56
C GLU A 246 -9.38 -25.76 4.26
N LYS A 247 -9.53 -26.86 3.50
CA LYS A 247 -9.91 -28.18 4.04
C LYS A 247 -8.92 -29.28 3.68
N SER A 248 -8.16 -29.12 2.58
CA SER A 248 -7.25 -30.15 2.11
C SER A 248 -6.06 -30.34 3.06
N PRO A 249 -5.78 -31.56 3.54
CA PRO A 249 -4.59 -31.84 4.34
C PRO A 249 -3.29 -31.42 3.64
N LYS A 250 -3.27 -31.46 2.30
CA LYS A 250 -2.13 -31.06 1.46
C LYS A 250 -1.67 -29.63 1.71
N PHE A 251 -2.62 -28.72 1.92
CA PHE A 251 -2.36 -27.29 2.08
C PHE A 251 -2.45 -26.84 3.54
N SER A 252 -2.75 -27.75 4.47
CA SER A 252 -2.96 -27.42 5.89
C SER A 252 -1.76 -26.77 6.59
N GLN A 253 -0.55 -27.01 6.09
CA GLN A 253 0.70 -26.40 6.61
C GLN A 253 1.23 -25.27 5.72
N SER A 254 0.59 -25.02 4.59
CA SER A 254 0.95 -23.93 3.67
C SER A 254 0.40 -22.59 4.21
N PRO A 255 0.90 -21.44 3.72
CA PRO A 255 0.32 -20.14 4.05
C PRO A 255 -1.02 -19.87 3.33
N SER A 256 -1.40 -20.67 2.33
CA SER A 256 -2.55 -20.41 1.45
C SER A 256 -3.89 -20.21 2.19
N PRO A 257 -4.24 -20.98 3.25
CA PRO A 257 -5.49 -20.73 3.98
C PRO A 257 -5.51 -19.35 4.68
N ALA A 258 -4.37 -18.92 5.23
CA ALA A 258 -4.25 -17.60 5.84
C ALA A 258 -4.29 -16.48 4.78
N HIS A 259 -3.68 -16.69 3.62
CA HIS A 259 -3.77 -15.73 2.51
C HIS A 259 -5.17 -15.66 1.90
N LEU A 260 -5.92 -16.77 1.87
CA LEU A 260 -7.34 -16.77 1.50
C LEU A 260 -8.16 -15.92 2.47
N ALA A 261 -7.89 -16.02 3.78
CA ALA A 261 -8.52 -15.14 4.77
C ALA A 261 -8.14 -13.67 4.54
N GLU A 262 -6.88 -13.38 4.21
CA GLU A 262 -6.46 -12.02 3.84
C GLU A 262 -7.23 -11.53 2.60
N CYS A 263 -7.45 -12.37 1.58
CA CYS A 263 -8.29 -11.98 0.44
C CYS A 263 -9.69 -11.55 0.89
N TYR A 264 -10.36 -12.30 1.77
CA TYR A 264 -11.69 -11.91 2.27
C TYR A 264 -11.66 -10.56 2.99
N TRP A 265 -10.65 -10.34 3.82
CA TRP A 265 -10.48 -9.06 4.52
C TRP A 265 -10.23 -7.89 3.53
N ARG A 266 -9.32 -8.07 2.56
CA ARG A 266 -9.00 -7.07 1.54
C ARG A 266 -10.17 -6.78 0.60
N LEU A 267 -11.05 -7.76 0.38
CA LEU A 267 -12.31 -7.61 -0.34
C LEU A 267 -13.42 -7.00 0.52
N GLY A 268 -13.16 -6.68 1.79
CA GLY A 268 -14.08 -5.92 2.63
C GLY A 268 -14.88 -6.75 3.63
N SER A 269 -14.63 -8.05 3.78
CA SER A 269 -15.31 -8.89 4.77
C SER A 269 -14.35 -9.39 5.83
N ARG A 270 -14.26 -8.62 6.92
CA ARG A 270 -13.50 -9.00 8.13
C ARG A 270 -14.06 -10.28 8.76
N SER A 271 -15.39 -10.42 8.80
CA SER A 271 -16.04 -11.60 9.40
C SER A 271 -15.67 -12.88 8.66
N MET A 272 -15.75 -12.91 7.33
CA MET A 272 -15.34 -14.09 6.55
C MET A 272 -13.87 -14.46 6.78
N ALA A 273 -12.98 -13.47 6.91
CA ALA A 273 -11.58 -13.71 7.22
C ALA A 273 -11.42 -14.38 8.59
N MET A 274 -12.02 -13.80 9.63
CA MET A 274 -11.97 -14.34 11.00
C MET A 274 -12.60 -15.73 11.10
N ASP A 275 -13.75 -15.94 10.45
CA ASP A 275 -14.44 -17.22 10.41
C ASP A 275 -13.54 -18.30 9.81
N LEU A 276 -12.90 -18.02 8.66
CA LEU A 276 -11.95 -18.97 8.07
C LEU A 276 -10.76 -19.24 9.00
N LEU A 277 -10.14 -18.19 9.56
CA LEU A 277 -8.98 -18.33 10.45
C LEU A 277 -9.26 -19.15 11.71
N ASN A 278 -10.50 -19.19 12.18
CA ASN A 278 -10.91 -20.02 13.33
C ASN A 278 -11.01 -21.53 12.99
N HIS A 279 -11.10 -21.90 11.71
CA HIS A 279 -11.34 -23.29 11.28
C HIS A 279 -10.16 -23.95 10.56
N VAL A 280 -9.09 -23.19 10.28
CA VAL A 280 -7.88 -23.70 9.64
C VAL A 280 -6.83 -24.10 10.68
N ARG A 281 -5.90 -24.95 10.28
CA ARG A 281 -4.79 -25.37 11.14
C ARG A 281 -3.94 -24.18 11.58
N LEU A 282 -3.55 -24.15 12.85
CA LEU A 282 -2.64 -23.16 13.39
C LEU A 282 -1.26 -23.25 12.70
N THR A 283 -0.87 -22.19 12.01
CA THR A 283 0.44 -21.98 11.40
C THR A 283 0.96 -20.56 11.73
N PRO A 284 2.26 -20.27 11.54
CA PRO A 284 2.75 -18.89 11.68
C PRO A 284 2.02 -17.89 10.78
N ALA A 285 1.57 -18.31 9.59
CA ALA A 285 0.79 -17.44 8.69
C ALA A 285 -0.59 -17.10 9.26
N VAL A 286 -1.25 -18.04 9.96
CA VAL A 286 -2.52 -17.79 10.66
C VAL A 286 -2.35 -16.80 11.79
N VAL A 287 -1.30 -16.94 12.61
CA VAL A 287 -0.99 -15.98 13.66
C VAL A 287 -0.71 -14.58 13.08
N LYS A 288 0.06 -14.50 11.99
CA LYS A 288 0.28 -13.24 11.27
C LYS A 288 -1.04 -12.62 10.80
N ALA A 289 -1.92 -13.40 10.21
CA ALA A 289 -3.22 -12.91 9.72
C ALA A 289 -4.08 -12.32 10.84
N TRP A 290 -4.11 -12.95 12.03
CA TRP A 290 -4.75 -12.35 13.22
C TRP A 290 -4.10 -11.03 13.65
N GLY A 291 -2.76 -10.95 13.60
CA GLY A 291 -2.00 -9.73 13.85
C GLY A 291 -2.30 -8.60 12.87
N ASP A 292 -2.44 -8.91 11.57
CA ASP A 292 -2.78 -7.96 10.52
C ASP A 292 -4.22 -7.44 10.66
N LEU A 293 -5.12 -8.31 11.12
CA LEU A 293 -6.47 -7.93 11.54
C LEU A 293 -6.49 -7.07 12.82
N LYS A 294 -5.34 -6.83 13.47
CA LYS A 294 -5.22 -6.06 14.71
C LYS A 294 -5.91 -6.75 15.91
N GLU A 295 -6.03 -8.06 15.87
CA GLU A 295 -6.57 -8.91 16.96
C GLU A 295 -5.42 -9.39 17.86
N LYS A 296 -4.78 -8.43 18.55
CA LYS A 296 -3.52 -8.62 19.28
C LYS A 296 -3.62 -9.77 20.30
N GLU A 297 -4.62 -9.75 21.17
CA GLU A 297 -4.76 -10.70 22.27
C GLU A 297 -4.99 -12.13 21.75
N LYS A 298 -5.77 -12.27 20.67
CA LYS A 298 -5.98 -13.57 20.02
C LYS A 298 -4.69 -14.08 19.39
N ALA A 299 -3.98 -13.23 18.64
CA ALA A 299 -2.72 -13.60 18.00
C ALA A 299 -1.65 -14.01 19.03
N LEU A 300 -1.50 -13.28 20.14
CA LEU A 300 -0.56 -13.64 21.20
C LEU A 300 -0.92 -14.97 21.89
N ARG A 301 -2.21 -15.23 22.14
CA ARG A 301 -2.64 -16.56 22.65
C ARG A 301 -2.30 -17.69 21.68
N LEU A 302 -2.42 -17.45 20.38
CA LEU A 302 -2.05 -18.43 19.36
C LEU A 302 -0.53 -18.61 19.25
N CYS A 303 0.28 -17.58 19.54
CA CYS A 303 1.73 -17.76 19.72
C CYS A 303 2.03 -18.72 20.86
N ASP A 304 1.39 -18.54 22.03
CA ASP A 304 1.60 -19.43 23.19
C ASP A 304 1.15 -20.86 22.89
N GLU A 305 0.05 -21.03 22.17
CA GLU A 305 -0.41 -22.33 21.67
C GLU A 305 0.59 -22.95 20.70
N GLY A 306 1.09 -22.16 19.75
CA GLY A 306 2.12 -22.57 18.79
C GLY A 306 3.38 -23.08 19.48
N LEU A 307 3.87 -22.36 20.51
CA LEU A 307 5.03 -22.78 21.31
C LEU A 307 4.79 -24.15 21.98
N ARG A 308 3.62 -24.35 22.59
CA ARG A 308 3.24 -25.65 23.19
C ARG A 308 3.15 -26.77 22.15
N ASN A 309 2.81 -26.43 20.91
CA ASN A 309 2.66 -27.36 19.79
C ASN A 309 3.92 -27.46 18.90
N GLY A 310 5.07 -26.99 19.39
CA GLY A 310 6.37 -27.21 18.74
C GLY A 310 6.77 -26.17 17.69
N PHE A 311 6.12 -25.01 17.64
CA PHE A 311 6.65 -23.89 16.87
C PHE A 311 8.04 -23.50 17.38
N LEU A 312 8.90 -23.06 16.46
CA LEU A 312 10.23 -22.59 16.80
C LEU A 312 10.12 -21.32 17.68
N PRO A 313 10.77 -21.26 18.86
CA PRO A 313 10.68 -20.11 19.74
C PRO A 313 11.13 -18.79 19.10
N SER A 314 12.24 -18.79 18.34
CA SER A 314 12.74 -17.59 17.67
C SER A 314 11.70 -16.99 16.72
N GLN A 315 11.09 -17.82 15.87
CA GLN A 315 10.08 -17.41 14.91
C GLN A 315 8.80 -16.93 15.62
N THR A 316 8.42 -17.61 16.71
CA THR A 316 7.18 -17.30 17.43
C THR A 316 7.28 -15.99 18.21
N TYR A 317 8.42 -15.75 18.88
CA TYR A 317 8.66 -14.46 19.55
C TYR A 317 8.80 -13.32 18.55
N LEU A 318 9.47 -13.55 17.40
CA LEU A 318 9.54 -12.56 16.33
C LEU A 318 8.14 -12.17 15.85
N LEU A 319 7.27 -13.15 15.62
CA LEU A 319 5.90 -12.93 15.21
C LEU A 319 5.04 -12.25 16.28
N ALA A 320 5.22 -12.59 17.56
CA ALA A 320 4.58 -11.90 18.67
C ALA A 320 5.00 -10.41 18.73
N GLY A 321 6.28 -10.13 18.49
CA GLY A 321 6.78 -8.76 18.36
C GLY A 321 6.15 -8.01 17.19
N ASP A 322 6.01 -8.67 16.04
CA ASP A 322 5.33 -8.10 14.87
C ASP A 322 3.85 -7.81 15.16
N VAL A 323 3.13 -8.72 15.82
CA VAL A 323 1.74 -8.53 16.28
C VAL A 323 1.60 -7.30 17.19
N CYS A 324 2.49 -7.12 18.16
CA CYS A 324 2.46 -5.93 19.01
C CYS A 324 2.74 -4.65 18.21
N ARG A 325 3.66 -4.71 17.25
CA ARG A 325 4.01 -3.59 16.37
C ARG A 325 2.84 -3.18 15.47
N THR A 326 2.01 -4.11 14.98
CA THR A 326 0.87 -3.77 14.10
C THR A 326 -0.17 -2.89 14.79
N VAL A 327 -0.26 -2.94 16.12
CA VAL A 327 -1.15 -2.11 16.96
C VAL A 327 -0.40 -0.99 17.71
N ARG A 328 0.85 -0.71 17.32
CA ARG A 328 1.72 0.34 17.88
C ARG A 328 2.10 0.14 19.36
N ASP A 329 2.02 -1.08 19.88
CA ASP A 329 2.57 -1.40 21.20
C ASP A 329 4.07 -1.71 21.08
N PHE A 330 4.86 -0.64 20.86
CA PHE A 330 6.30 -0.77 20.61
C PHE A 330 7.08 -1.23 21.84
N SER A 331 6.58 -0.96 23.05
CA SER A 331 7.21 -1.43 24.29
C SER A 331 7.17 -2.95 24.37
N GLN A 332 5.96 -3.53 24.25
CA GLN A 332 5.81 -4.98 24.30
C GLN A 332 6.41 -5.66 23.06
N ALA A 333 6.37 -5.02 21.90
CA ALA A 333 7.07 -5.50 20.72
C ALA A 333 8.59 -5.64 20.97
N ALA A 334 9.22 -4.63 21.59
CA ALA A 334 10.63 -4.67 21.92
C ALA A 334 10.98 -5.79 22.91
N GLU A 335 10.12 -6.09 23.88
CA GLU A 335 10.30 -7.24 24.78
C GLU A 335 10.35 -8.56 24.02
N PHE A 336 9.41 -8.79 23.10
CA PHE A 336 9.41 -9.99 22.28
C PHE A 336 10.63 -10.09 21.36
N TYR A 337 11.04 -9.00 20.71
CA TYR A 337 12.25 -9.02 19.89
C TYR A 337 13.51 -9.33 20.73
N ARG A 338 13.59 -8.87 21.99
CA ARG A 338 14.69 -9.27 22.89
C ARG A 338 14.65 -10.75 23.23
N LYS A 339 13.46 -11.34 23.47
CA LYS A 339 13.32 -12.79 23.66
C LYS A 339 13.83 -13.59 22.47
N VAL A 340 13.71 -13.08 21.24
CA VAL A 340 14.31 -13.74 20.05
C VAL A 340 15.83 -13.82 20.18
N LEU A 341 16.48 -12.76 20.69
CA LEU A 341 17.93 -12.70 20.89
C LEU A 341 18.42 -13.66 21.99
N GLU A 342 17.55 -14.04 22.92
CA GLU A 342 17.84 -14.99 24.00
C GLU A 342 17.72 -16.45 23.58
N VAL A 343 17.13 -16.75 22.41
CA VAL A 343 16.99 -18.14 21.92
C VAL A 343 18.35 -18.73 21.54
N SER A 344 18.70 -19.88 22.13
CA SER A 344 19.92 -20.63 21.81
C SER A 344 20.01 -21.02 20.33
N VAL A 345 21.19 -20.82 19.74
CA VAL A 345 21.46 -21.13 18.32
C VAL A 345 21.92 -22.57 18.19
N GLU A 346 20.97 -23.50 18.19
CA GLU A 346 21.23 -24.94 18.18
C GLU A 346 20.21 -25.73 17.33
N GLY A 347 20.57 -26.98 17.00
CA GLY A 347 19.75 -27.90 16.21
C GLY A 347 20.32 -28.20 14.84
N THR A 348 19.45 -28.61 13.90
CA THR A 348 19.84 -28.90 12.52
C THR A 348 20.36 -27.64 11.81
N PRO A 349 21.19 -27.76 10.75
CA PRO A 349 21.68 -26.60 10.00
C PRO A 349 20.58 -25.63 9.56
N ALA A 350 19.45 -26.16 9.06
CA ALA A 350 18.30 -25.34 8.67
C ALA A 350 17.65 -24.59 9.85
N ARG A 351 17.58 -25.22 11.03
CA ARG A 351 17.06 -24.57 12.25
C ARG A 351 18.01 -23.48 12.74
N VAL A 352 19.32 -23.76 12.77
CA VAL A 352 20.36 -22.79 13.14
C VAL A 352 20.31 -21.56 12.21
N GLU A 353 20.19 -21.78 10.90
CA GLU A 353 20.06 -20.69 9.93
C GLU A 353 18.79 -19.87 10.18
N GLN A 354 17.65 -20.51 10.43
CA GLN A 354 16.40 -19.82 10.74
C GLN A 354 16.48 -18.99 12.02
N ILE A 355 17.07 -19.52 13.10
CA ILE A 355 17.25 -18.79 14.36
C ILE A 355 18.12 -17.55 14.15
N ARG A 356 19.26 -17.70 13.45
CA ARG A 356 20.14 -16.56 13.14
C ARG A 356 19.41 -15.48 12.35
N ARG A 357 18.65 -15.87 11.32
CA ARG A 357 17.82 -14.96 10.53
C ARG A 357 16.79 -14.22 11.39
N ASP A 358 16.11 -14.92 12.29
CA ASP A 358 15.13 -14.30 13.20
C ASP A 358 15.79 -13.31 14.18
N GLN A 359 17.00 -13.65 14.68
CA GLN A 359 17.79 -12.76 15.53
C GLN A 359 18.28 -11.53 14.79
N ASP A 360 18.75 -11.68 13.54
CA ASP A 360 19.16 -10.56 12.69
C ASP A 360 17.98 -9.62 12.41
N ARG A 361 16.82 -10.19 12.06
CA ARG A 361 15.57 -9.41 11.88
C ARG A 361 15.19 -8.67 13.16
N SER A 362 15.29 -9.31 14.32
CA SER A 362 14.98 -8.70 15.61
C SER A 362 15.92 -7.55 15.94
N ARG A 363 17.24 -7.73 15.74
CA ARG A 363 18.23 -6.65 15.90
C ARG A 363 17.93 -5.46 15.00
N ALA A 364 17.69 -5.72 13.71
CA ALA A 364 17.40 -4.69 12.72
C ALA A 364 16.12 -3.92 13.08
N THR A 365 15.08 -4.59 13.58
CA THR A 365 13.85 -3.93 14.02
C THR A 365 14.04 -3.13 15.31
N LEU A 366 14.74 -3.67 16.31
CA LEU A 366 15.02 -2.97 17.58
C LEU A 366 15.80 -1.66 17.38
N GLU A 367 16.70 -1.61 16.38
CA GLU A 367 17.46 -0.41 16.04
C GLU A 367 16.56 0.77 15.64
N VAL A 368 15.43 0.47 14.97
CA VAL A 368 14.55 1.49 14.37
C VAL A 368 13.17 1.56 15.01
N ILE A 369 12.84 0.70 15.97
CA ILE A 369 11.46 0.60 16.48
C ILE A 369 10.94 1.91 17.08
N ARG A 370 11.81 2.66 17.76
CA ARG A 370 11.54 4.02 18.29
C ARG A 370 11.37 5.10 17.22
N LEU A 371 11.73 4.81 15.97
CA LEU A 371 11.59 5.74 14.86
C LEU A 371 10.17 5.67 14.28
N PHE A 372 9.45 4.56 14.49
CA PHE A 372 8.10 4.40 13.95
C PHE A 372 7.07 5.33 14.60
N ASP A 373 7.32 5.86 15.78
CA ASP A 373 6.47 6.85 16.48
C ASP A 373 7.07 8.25 16.50
N THR A 374 8.39 8.39 16.46
CA THR A 374 9.06 9.69 16.57
C THR A 374 9.39 10.37 15.24
N LEU A 375 9.43 9.63 14.13
CA LEU A 375 9.70 10.23 12.81
C LEU A 375 8.59 11.18 12.38
N ASP A 376 8.99 12.43 12.14
CA ASP A 376 8.16 13.51 11.63
C ASP A 376 8.84 14.10 10.40
N VAL A 377 8.31 13.78 9.22
CA VAL A 377 8.87 14.19 7.92
C VAL A 377 8.87 15.71 7.76
N SER A 378 7.94 16.43 8.42
CA SER A 378 7.89 17.89 8.37
C SER A 378 9.09 18.57 9.04
N ARG A 379 9.85 17.83 9.86
CA ARG A 379 11.05 18.29 10.56
C ARG A 379 12.34 17.86 9.87
N ILE A 380 12.26 17.19 8.73
CA ILE A 380 13.44 16.80 7.96
C ILE A 380 13.74 17.93 6.97
N ALA A 381 15.02 18.30 6.86
CA ALA A 381 15.45 19.31 5.90
C ALA A 381 15.26 18.79 4.46
N ASP A 382 15.18 19.71 3.50
CA ASP A 382 15.13 19.33 2.10
C ASP A 382 16.45 18.67 1.69
N GLY A 383 16.39 17.50 1.04
CA GLY A 383 17.58 16.79 0.61
C GLY A 383 17.38 15.30 0.32
N PRO A 384 18.40 14.67 -0.30
CA PRO A 384 18.47 13.22 -0.44
C PRO A 384 19.01 12.58 0.85
N TYR A 385 18.46 11.42 1.21
CA TYR A 385 18.87 10.63 2.37
C TYR A 385 18.92 9.16 2.01
N ALA A 386 19.84 8.42 2.62
CA ALA A 386 20.06 7.02 2.30
C ALA A 386 19.92 6.14 3.54
N GLY A 387 19.38 4.94 3.35
CA GLY A 387 19.22 4.00 4.44
C GLY A 387 19.34 2.58 3.96
N LYS A 388 19.79 1.69 4.83
CA LYS A 388 19.85 0.26 4.52
C LYS A 388 19.45 -0.63 5.68
N SER A 389 18.83 -1.75 5.36
CA SER A 389 18.44 -2.76 6.34
C SER A 389 18.51 -4.15 5.73
N LEU A 390 18.69 -5.15 6.59
CA LEU A 390 18.75 -6.54 6.16
C LEU A 390 17.39 -7.01 5.62
N GLY A 391 17.42 -7.50 4.38
CA GLY A 391 16.35 -8.20 3.66
C GLY A 391 16.56 -9.72 3.65
N TYR A 392 15.98 -10.39 2.66
CA TYR A 392 15.95 -11.85 2.59
C TYR A 392 17.30 -12.46 2.18
N SER A 393 17.94 -11.90 1.16
CA SER A 393 19.19 -12.37 0.57
C SER A 393 20.36 -11.41 0.79
N GLY A 394 20.14 -10.27 1.46
CA GLY A 394 21.15 -9.27 1.74
C GLY A 394 20.53 -7.95 2.16
N ASN A 395 21.33 -6.88 2.21
CA ASN A 395 20.80 -5.56 2.50
C ASN A 395 19.91 -5.06 1.35
N VAL A 396 18.84 -4.35 1.72
CA VAL A 396 18.04 -3.49 0.85
C VAL A 396 18.43 -2.06 1.17
N GLU A 397 18.85 -1.31 0.15
CA GLU A 397 19.29 0.08 0.24
C GLU A 397 18.26 0.98 -0.44
N VAL A 398 17.84 2.03 0.27
CA VAL A 398 16.83 2.97 -0.20
C VAL A 398 17.37 4.40 -0.21
N GLU A 399 16.89 5.17 -1.18
CA GLU A 399 17.14 6.59 -1.32
C GLU A 399 15.81 7.33 -1.21
N ALA A 400 15.70 8.21 -0.22
CA ALA A 400 14.55 9.08 -0.01
C ALA A 400 14.92 10.52 -0.36
N VAL A 401 14.04 11.24 -1.04
CA VAL A 401 14.18 12.69 -1.24
C VAL A 401 13.07 13.36 -0.44
N VAL A 402 13.46 14.24 0.49
CA VAL A 402 12.53 15.09 1.23
C VAL A 402 12.53 16.48 0.64
N LYS A 403 11.33 17.04 0.47
CA LYS A 403 11.13 18.41 -0.01
C LYS A 403 9.88 19.03 0.56
N ALA A 404 9.99 20.25 1.07
CA ALA A 404 8.90 20.99 1.70
C ALA A 404 8.16 20.15 2.76
N GLY A 405 8.92 19.43 3.60
CA GLY A 405 8.38 18.60 4.68
C GLY A 405 7.61 17.35 4.24
N ARG A 406 7.85 16.86 3.02
CA ARG A 406 7.21 15.65 2.44
C ARG A 406 8.24 14.73 1.80
N ILE A 407 7.95 13.44 1.74
CA ILE A 407 8.70 12.45 0.97
C ILE A 407 8.32 12.63 -0.51
N GLU A 408 9.17 13.31 -1.28
CA GLU A 408 8.99 13.57 -2.71
C GLU A 408 9.21 12.29 -3.53
N SER A 409 10.26 11.53 -3.21
CA SER A 409 10.52 10.23 -3.82
C SER A 409 11.13 9.25 -2.83
N LEU A 410 10.93 7.96 -3.08
CA LEU A 410 11.55 6.86 -2.35
C LEU A 410 11.86 5.77 -3.38
N ASN A 411 13.13 5.41 -3.53
CA ASN A 411 13.59 4.42 -4.49
C ASN A 411 14.43 3.37 -3.78
N VAL A 412 14.39 2.13 -4.27
CA VAL A 412 15.33 1.09 -3.83
C VAL A 412 16.50 1.06 -4.80
N ALA A 413 17.65 1.55 -4.34
CA ALA A 413 18.85 1.73 -5.17
C ALA A 413 19.62 0.42 -5.36
N HIS A 414 19.69 -0.41 -4.31
CA HIS A 414 20.40 -1.69 -4.35
C HIS A 414 19.72 -2.75 -3.50
N HIS A 415 19.62 -3.98 -4.00
CA HIS A 415 19.19 -5.15 -3.24
C HIS A 415 19.61 -6.46 -3.91
N SER A 416 19.73 -7.52 -3.10
CA SER A 416 19.97 -8.89 -3.58
C SER A 416 18.70 -9.75 -3.62
N ASP A 417 17.57 -9.23 -3.14
CA ASP A 417 16.29 -9.96 -3.03
C ASP A 417 15.62 -10.09 -4.40
N ARG A 418 15.86 -11.19 -5.11
CA ARG A 418 15.38 -11.37 -6.48
C ARG A 418 13.95 -11.88 -6.58
N GLN A 419 13.38 -12.52 -5.56
CA GLN A 419 12.07 -13.17 -5.68
C GLN A 419 10.89 -12.28 -5.29
N TYR A 420 11.15 -11.06 -4.81
CA TYR A 420 10.18 -10.25 -4.07
C TYR A 420 10.02 -8.82 -4.62
N TYR A 421 10.28 -8.60 -5.91
CA TYR A 421 10.17 -7.27 -6.54
C TYR A 421 8.79 -6.63 -6.34
N HIS A 422 7.71 -7.42 -6.45
CA HIS A 422 6.34 -6.94 -6.18
C HIS A 422 6.19 -6.28 -4.80
N ALA A 423 6.89 -6.79 -3.79
CA ALA A 423 6.83 -6.28 -2.43
C ALA A 423 7.63 -5.00 -2.25
N ILE A 424 8.79 -4.91 -2.93
CA ILE A 424 9.62 -3.69 -2.95
C ILE A 424 8.82 -2.53 -3.54
N GLU A 425 8.23 -2.71 -4.72
CA GLU A 425 7.44 -1.69 -5.41
C GLU A 425 6.23 -1.27 -4.56
N GLU A 426 5.50 -2.24 -4.01
CA GLU A 426 4.30 -1.96 -3.24
C GLU A 426 4.58 -1.28 -1.90
N THR A 427 5.60 -1.72 -1.16
CA THR A 427 5.94 -1.11 0.13
C THR A 427 6.39 0.32 -0.05
N THR A 428 7.24 0.59 -1.05
CA THR A 428 7.66 1.94 -1.42
C THR A 428 6.46 2.82 -1.77
N ARG A 429 5.55 2.32 -2.61
CA ARG A 429 4.32 3.04 -2.98
C ARG A 429 3.45 3.34 -1.75
N ARG A 430 3.32 2.41 -0.80
CA ARG A 430 2.54 2.61 0.44
C ARG A 430 3.16 3.68 1.33
N ILE A 431 4.49 3.71 1.46
CA ILE A 431 5.19 4.74 2.25
C ILE A 431 4.98 6.11 1.61
N LEU A 432 5.17 6.23 0.28
CA LEU A 432 4.93 7.47 -0.45
C LEU A 432 3.47 7.94 -0.33
N ALA A 433 2.51 7.03 -0.49
CA ALA A 433 1.09 7.37 -0.36
C ALA A 433 0.71 7.84 1.05
N ARG A 434 1.33 7.29 2.09
CA ARG A 434 1.03 7.62 3.49
C ARG A 434 1.92 8.72 4.06
N GLN A 435 3.01 9.07 3.38
CA GLN A 435 4.03 10.01 3.86
C GLN A 435 4.62 9.62 5.23
N THR A 436 4.63 8.32 5.54
CA THR A 436 5.20 7.78 6.79
C THR A 436 5.56 6.31 6.61
N VAL A 437 6.58 5.87 7.34
CA VAL A 437 6.90 4.44 7.54
C VAL A 437 6.02 3.81 8.61
N SER A 438 5.41 4.62 9.48
CA SER A 438 4.60 4.18 10.59
C SER A 438 3.27 3.57 10.13
N GLY A 439 2.92 2.41 10.70
CA GLY A 439 1.68 1.72 10.36
C GLY A 439 1.63 1.14 8.94
N VAL A 440 2.71 1.22 8.16
CA VAL A 440 2.84 0.48 6.89
C VAL A 440 3.10 -0.99 7.22
N ASP A 441 2.11 -1.83 6.93
CA ASP A 441 2.23 -3.28 7.16
C ASP A 441 3.05 -3.94 6.04
N ALA A 442 3.82 -4.96 6.40
CA ALA A 442 4.59 -5.79 5.48
C ALA A 442 3.69 -6.62 4.56
N ILE A 443 4.18 -6.96 3.36
CA ILE A 443 3.42 -7.72 2.37
C ILE A 443 3.49 -9.22 2.69
N SER A 444 2.33 -9.86 2.82
CA SER A 444 2.23 -11.32 2.98
C SER A 444 2.85 -12.04 1.78
N GLY A 445 3.62 -13.11 2.04
CA GLY A 445 4.46 -13.78 1.03
C GLY A 445 5.86 -13.16 0.86
N ALA A 446 6.08 -11.94 1.34
CA ALA A 446 7.35 -11.20 1.18
C ALA A 446 7.71 -10.34 2.41
N THR A 447 7.42 -10.83 3.62
CA THR A 447 7.52 -10.07 4.86
C THR A 447 8.94 -9.54 5.10
N ILE A 448 9.97 -10.36 4.92
CA ILE A 448 11.36 -10.01 5.25
C ILE A 448 11.85 -8.84 4.39
N THR A 449 11.64 -8.92 3.07
CA THR A 449 11.98 -7.86 2.11
C THR A 449 11.17 -6.60 2.36
N SER A 450 9.86 -6.72 2.60
CA SER A 450 8.98 -5.58 2.89
C SER A 450 9.43 -4.82 4.14
N GLU A 451 9.75 -5.54 5.21
CA GLU A 451 10.25 -4.92 6.44
C GLU A 451 11.62 -4.28 6.23
N ALA A 452 12.48 -4.87 5.41
CA ALA A 452 13.77 -4.27 5.10
C ALA A 452 13.60 -2.90 4.43
N VAL A 453 12.68 -2.76 3.46
CA VAL A 453 12.34 -1.47 2.86
C VAL A 453 11.80 -0.49 3.91
N ILE A 454 10.89 -0.91 4.78
CA ILE A 454 10.33 -0.06 5.85
C ILE A 454 11.43 0.43 6.80
N ARG A 455 12.29 -0.48 7.29
CA ARG A 455 13.39 -0.17 8.21
C ARG A 455 14.45 0.71 7.54
N ALA A 456 14.83 0.41 6.30
CA ALA A 456 15.78 1.21 5.53
C ALA A 456 15.24 2.63 5.32
N SER A 457 13.95 2.77 4.99
CA SER A 457 13.29 4.07 4.84
C SER A 457 13.25 4.84 6.16
N ALA A 458 12.99 4.15 7.29
CA ALA A 458 13.04 4.77 8.61
C ALA A 458 14.44 5.33 8.93
N LYS A 459 15.50 4.60 8.57
CA LYS A 459 16.89 5.06 8.75
C LYS A 459 17.22 6.26 7.87
N ALA A 460 16.84 6.23 6.59
CA ALA A 460 17.04 7.36 5.68
C ALA A 460 16.36 8.63 6.21
N LEU A 461 15.09 8.53 6.64
CA LEU A 461 14.37 9.68 7.18
C LEU A 461 14.95 10.17 8.53
N ALA A 462 15.46 9.26 9.37
CA ALA A 462 16.08 9.63 10.64
C ALA A 462 17.43 10.33 10.47
N GLU A 463 18.20 9.98 9.44
CA GLU A 463 19.41 10.69 9.05
C GLU A 463 19.10 12.17 8.82
N GLY A 464 18.08 12.46 8.00
CA GLY A 464 17.70 13.84 7.69
C GLY A 464 17.16 14.64 8.86
N MET A 465 16.50 13.98 9.83
CA MET A 465 16.09 14.63 11.07
C MET A 465 17.30 15.04 11.92
N SER A 466 18.34 14.21 11.96
CA SER A 466 19.56 14.48 12.73
C SER A 466 20.39 15.61 12.11
N THR A 467 20.43 15.70 10.78
CA THR A 467 21.12 16.79 10.06
C THR A 467 20.48 18.15 10.34
N ASN A 468 19.14 18.23 10.43
CA ASN A 468 18.45 19.48 10.74
C ASN A 468 18.73 19.95 12.19
N ALA A 469 18.87 19.01 13.13
CA ALA A 469 19.24 19.33 14.51
C ALA A 469 20.67 19.87 14.66
N ALA A 470 21.59 19.55 13.74
CA ALA A 470 22.96 20.05 13.74
C ALA A 470 23.13 21.41 13.03
N GLN A 471 22.11 21.88 12.29
CA GLN A 471 22.14 23.15 11.55
C GLN A 471 21.44 24.31 12.30
N LYS A 472 20.78 24.02 13.42
CA LYS A 472 20.23 25.00 14.36
C LYS A 472 21.11 25.09 15.60
#